data_AF-A0A2N2VLZ3-F1
#
_entry.id   AF-A0A2N2VLZ3-F1
#
_cell.length_a   1.000
_cell.length_b   1.000
_cell.length_c   1.000
_cell.angle_alpha   90.00
_cell.angle_beta   90.00
_cell.angle_gamma   90.00
#
_symmetry.space_group_name_H-M   'P 1'
#
loop_
_entity.id
_entity.type
_entity.pdbx_description
1 polymer ?
#
loop_
_entity_poly.entity_id
_entity_poly.type
_entity_poly.pdbx_seq_one_letter_code
_entity_poly.pdbx_strand_id
1 'polypeptide(L)' 'MKRHFGQKIAFSAAIFCSVLAVPMLGIFLWLLNEKGMNDTWTPSALTSIFFLLFCAIVLYVVSRPQPPLPPPDAAH' A
#
# COMPACT_ATOMS: atom_id res chain seq x y z
N MET A 1 14.68 -17.79 -5.26
CA MET A 1 13.92 -17.30 -4.08
C MET A 1 12.44 -17.63 -4.26
N LYS A 2 11.92 -18.64 -3.57
CA LYS A 2 10.50 -19.01 -3.64
C LYS A 2 9.75 -18.16 -2.61
N ARG A 3 8.98 -17.16 -3.06
CA ARG A 3 8.11 -16.38 -2.16
C ARG A 3 7.22 -17.35 -1.37
N HIS A 4 7.28 -17.30 -0.04
CA HIS A 4 6.38 -18.06 0.83
C HIS A 4 4.92 -17.62 0.59
N PHE A 5 3.96 -18.47 0.94
CA PHE A 5 2.53 -18.21 0.68
C PHE A 5 2.06 -16.86 1.24
N GLY A 6 2.43 -16.53 2.49
CA GLY A 6 2.11 -15.23 3.10
C GLY A 6 2.75 -14.04 2.39
N GLN A 7 3.95 -14.19 1.86
CA GLN A 7 4.66 -13.15 1.12
C GLN A 7 4.00 -12.84 -0.23
N LYS A 8 3.40 -13.85 -0.88
CA LYS A 8 2.62 -13.67 -2.11
C LYS A 8 1.33 -12.91 -1.84
N ILE A 9 0.64 -13.25 -0.75
CA ILE A 9 -0.61 -12.57 -0.36
C ILE A 9 -0.35 -11.10 -0.03
N ALA A 10 0.71 -10.81 0.73
CA ALA A 10 1.12 -9.44 1.04
C ALA A 10 1.41 -8.64 -0.25
N PHE A 11 2.07 -9.24 -1.24
CA PHE A 11 2.34 -8.58 -2.52
C PHE A 11 1.06 -8.34 -3.34
N SER A 12 0.15 -9.31 -3.41
CA SER A 12 -1.13 -9.11 -4.10
C SER A 12 -1.99 -8.03 -3.43
N ALA A 13 -1.98 -7.98 -2.09
CA ALA A 13 -2.69 -6.95 -1.34
C ALA A 13 -2.06 -5.56 -1.55
N ALA A 14 -0.73 -5.47 -1.65
CA ALA A 14 -0.04 -4.22 -1.99
C ALA A 14 -0.47 -3.67 -3.37
N ILE A 15 -0.55 -4.56 -4.37
CA ILE A 15 -1.03 -4.20 -5.71
C ILE A 15 -2.51 -3.78 -5.67
N PHE A 16 -3.33 -4.50 -4.91
CA PHE A 16 -4.74 -4.16 -4.77
C PHE A 16 -4.94 -2.78 -4.16
N CYS A 17 -4.21 -2.45 -3.09
CA CYS A 17 -4.24 -1.12 -2.48
C CYS A 17 -3.77 -0.02 -3.43
N SER A 18 -2.74 -0.26 -4.25
CA SER A 18 -2.27 0.73 -5.23
C SER A 18 -3.26 0.93 -6.37
N VAL A 19 -3.90 -0.13 -6.86
CA VAL A 19 -4.95 -0.05 -7.89
C VAL A 19 -6.17 0.69 -7.36
N LEU A 20 -6.58 0.46 -6.11
CA LEU A 20 -7.69 1.18 -5.49
C LEU A 20 -7.39 2.66 -5.21
N ALA A 21 -6.12 3.03 -5.06
CA ALA A 21 -5.75 4.44 -4.90
C ALA A 21 -6.04 5.26 -6.16
N VAL A 22 -5.97 4.66 -7.35
CA VAL A 22 -6.21 5.33 -8.65
C VAL A 22 -7.62 5.90 -8.80
N PRO A 23 -8.72 5.11 -8.66
CA PRO A 23 -10.07 5.67 -8.74
C PRO A 23 -10.35 6.68 -7.64
N MET A 24 -9.78 6.50 -6.43
CA MET A 24 -9.91 7.49 -5.37
C MET A 24 -9.23 8.81 -5.71
N LEU A 25 -8.07 8.77 -6.39
CA LEU A 25 -7.41 9.95 -6.95
C LEU A 25 -8.30 10.67 -7.96
N GLY A 26 -8.99 9.92 -8.82
CA GLY A 26 -9.98 10.49 -9.75
C GLY A 26 -11.14 11.19 -9.05
N ILE A 27 -11.71 10.53 -8.03
CA ILE A 27 -12.79 11.10 -7.21
C ILE A 27 -12.33 12.37 -6.49
N PHE A 28 -11.11 12.38 -5.95
CA PHE A 28 -10.53 13.53 -5.28
C PHE A 28 -10.32 14.72 -6.23
N LEU A 29 -9.78 14.50 -7.43
CA LEU A 29 -9.60 15.57 -8.42
C LEU A 29 -10.94 16.16 -8.87
N TRP A 30 -11.97 15.32 -9.00
CA TRP A 30 -13.32 15.77 -9.30
C TRP A 30 -13.90 16.61 -8.14
N LEU A 31 -13.86 16.10 -6.90
CA LEU A 31 -14.31 16.83 -5.70
C LEU A 31 -13.60 18.16 -5.52
N LEU A 32 -12.28 18.20 -5.76
CA LEU A 32 -11.51 19.43 -5.75
C LEU A 32 -12.02 20.47 -6.76
N ASN A 33 -12.40 20.04 -7.96
CA ASN A 33 -12.89 20.92 -9.00
C ASN A 33 -14.31 21.45 -8.70
N GLU A 34 -15.21 20.59 -8.21
CA GLU A 34 -16.60 20.96 -7.94
C GLU A 34 -16.81 21.73 -6.62
N LYS A 35 -16.18 21.25 -5.55
CA LYS A 35 -16.51 21.64 -4.17
C LYS A 35 -15.34 22.29 -3.44
N GLY A 36 -14.12 22.09 -3.93
CA GLY A 36 -12.90 22.60 -3.30
C GLY A 36 -12.63 21.96 -1.94
N MET A 37 -11.68 22.52 -1.19
CA MET A 37 -11.26 22.00 0.12
C MET A 37 -12.21 22.33 1.28
N ASN A 38 -13.22 23.17 1.05
CA ASN A 38 -14.18 23.54 2.09
C ASN A 38 -15.25 22.47 2.35
N ASP A 39 -15.38 21.51 1.43
CA ASP A 39 -16.28 20.39 1.62
C ASP A 39 -15.60 19.27 2.39
N THR A 40 -16.36 18.58 3.27
CA THR A 40 -15.82 17.53 4.15
C THR A 40 -15.40 16.28 3.36
N TRP A 41 -15.98 16.06 2.18
CA TRP A 41 -15.69 14.89 1.33
C TRP A 41 -14.32 14.98 0.64
N THR A 42 -13.87 16.18 0.25
CA THR A 42 -12.59 16.41 -0.42
C THR A 42 -11.37 15.98 0.42
N PRO A 43 -11.21 16.42 1.69
CA PRO A 43 -10.11 15.96 2.53
C PRO A 43 -10.27 14.49 2.94
N SER A 44 -11.49 13.96 3.03
CA SER A 44 -11.74 12.54 3.30
C SER A 44 -11.28 11.64 2.14
N ALA A 45 -11.49 12.08 0.90
CA ALA A 45 -10.97 11.38 -0.28
C ALA A 45 -9.44 11.45 -0.32
N LEU A 46 -8.84 12.60 0.01
CA LEU A 46 -7.39 12.77 0.11
C LEU A 46 -6.76 11.82 1.13
N THR A 47 -7.28 11.78 2.35
CA THR A 47 -6.73 10.91 3.41
C THR A 47 -6.91 9.43 3.07
N SER A 48 -7.99 9.06 2.38
CA SER A 48 -8.21 7.70 1.88
C SER A 48 -7.13 7.28 0.87
N ILE A 49 -6.75 8.18 -0.04
CA ILE A 49 -5.63 7.93 -0.99
C ILE A 49 -4.33 7.70 -0.22
N PHE A 50 -4.02 8.59 0.74
CA PHE A 50 -2.81 8.45 1.57
C PHE A 50 -2.78 7.13 2.33
N PHE A 51 -3.90 6.73 2.93
CA PHE A 51 -4.01 5.45 3.64
C PHE A 51 -3.79 4.25 2.71
N LEU A 52 -4.40 4.23 1.53
CA LEU A 52 -4.24 3.16 0.56
C LEU A 52 -2.80 3.06 0.06
N LEU A 53 -2.16 4.19 -0.25
CA LEU A 53 -0.76 4.22 -0.68
C LEU A 53 0.19 3.79 0.45
N PHE A 54 -0.06 4.25 1.68
CA PHE A 54 0.71 3.83 2.84
C PHE A 54 0.60 2.32 3.09
N CYS A 55 -0.62 1.79 3.03
CA CYS A 55 -0.88 0.36 3.14
C CYS A 55 -0.13 -0.43 2.04
N ALA A 56 -0.16 0.05 0.80
CA ALA A 56 0.58 -0.56 -0.31
C ALA A 56 2.09 -0.60 -0.04
N ILE A 57 2.67 0.48 0.52
CA ILE A 57 4.10 0.54 0.85
C ILE A 57 4.44 -0.48 1.94
N VAL A 58 3.70 -0.49 3.07
CA VAL A 58 3.98 -1.42 4.18
C VAL A 58 3.86 -2.87 3.72
N LEU A 59 2.80 -3.21 2.98
CA LEU A 59 2.60 -4.55 2.44
C LEU A 59 3.69 -4.93 1.43
N TYR A 60 4.14 -3.99 0.60
CA TYR A 60 5.26 -4.23 -0.30
C TYR A 60 6.55 -4.53 0.46
N VAL A 61 6.88 -3.76 1.48
CA VAL A 61 8.07 -3.97 2.33
C VAL A 61 8.02 -5.33 3.01
N VAL A 62 6.88 -5.70 3.61
CA VAL A 62 6.67 -7.01 4.24
C VAL A 62 6.74 -8.15 3.21
N SER A 63 6.34 -7.88 1.96
CA SER A 63 6.45 -8.85 0.87
C SER A 63 7.87 -9.05 0.32
N ARG A 64 8.89 -8.37 0.86
CA ARG A 64 10.29 -8.57 0.44
C ARG A 64 10.83 -9.88 1.02
N PRO A 65 11.57 -10.69 0.25
CA PRO A 65 12.15 -11.93 0.77
C PRO A 65 13.14 -11.59 1.88
N GLN A 66 13.00 -12.25 3.04
CA GLN A 66 13.97 -12.10 4.12
C GLN A 66 15.32 -12.71 3.71
N PRO A 67 16.46 -12.13 4.14
CA PRO A 67 17.76 -12.76 3.97
C PRO A 67 17.77 -14.15 4.61
N PRO A 68 18.46 -15.14 4.02
CA PRO A 68 18.63 -16.43 4.66
C PRO A 68 19.32 -16.24 6.01
N LEU A 69 18.77 -16.88 7.05
CA LEU A 69 19.39 -16.87 8.38
C LEU A 69 20.80 -17.49 8.28
N PRO A 70 21.80 -16.91 8.97
CA PRO A 70 23.13 -17.50 8.99
C PRO A 70 23.07 -18.94 9.54
N PRO A 71 23.93 -19.86 9.04
CA PRO A 71 23.96 -21.24 9.50
C PRO A 71 24.19 -21.33 11.02
N PRO A 72 23.61 -22.33 11.71
CA PRO A 72 23.79 -22.51 13.15
C PRO A 72 25.26 -22.61 13.58
N ASP A 73 26.15 -23.05 12.67
CA ASP A 73 27.58 -23.23 12.93
C ASP A 73 28.40 -21.93 12.88
N ALA A 74 27.80 -20.80 12.49
CA ALA A 74 28.47 -19.49 12.44
C ALA A 74 28.26 -18.64 13.72
N ALA A 75 27.57 -19.19 14.72
CA ALA A 75 27.24 -18.52 15.98
C ALA A 75 28.02 -19.08 17.20
N HIS A 76 29.04 -19.90 16.97
CA HIS A 76 29.94 -20.42 17.99
C HIS A 76 31.38 -19.94 17.76
#